data_AF-A0A7X9C1S2-F1
#
_entry.id   AF-A0A7X9C1S2-F1
#
_cell.length_a   1.000
_cell.length_b   1.000
_cell.length_c   1.000
_cell.angle_alpha   90.00
_cell.angle_beta   90.00
_cell.angle_gamma   90.00
#
_symmetry.space_group_name_H-M   'P 1'
#
loop_
_entity.id
_entity.type
_entity.pdbx_description
1 polymer ?
#
loop_
_entity_poly.entity_id
_entity_poly.type
_entity_poly.pdbx_seq_one_letter_code
_entity_poly.pdbx_strand_id
1 'polypeptide(L)'
;MYMTFNEYVETVKREIKDYLPEEYKDVSPEINVVRKNNGEELTGLTLRGESSICPNIYLNSFYNLHQEGMKVEETMSKMGEIFQREIKRTPQFNLEDFTYNNIKDNLYYMVINAEKMKSCCKKFLIKEEKI
;
A
#
# COMPACT_ATOMS: atom_id res chain seq x y z
N MET A 1 -11.49 27.63 2.71
CA MET A 1 -12.30 26.41 2.59
C MET A 1 -11.31 25.26 2.56
N TYR A 2 -11.44 24.29 3.48
CA TYR A 2 -10.50 23.16 3.54
C TYR A 2 -10.89 22.12 2.46
N MET A 3 -9.89 21.56 1.78
CA MET A 3 -10.09 20.47 0.83
C MET A 3 -10.65 19.26 1.56
N THR A 4 -11.77 18.71 1.09
CA THR A 4 -12.36 17.48 1.62
C THR A 4 -11.49 16.27 1.25
N PHE A 5 -11.64 15.16 1.98
CA PHE A 5 -10.89 13.95 1.68
C PHE A 5 -11.16 13.44 0.25
N ASN A 6 -12.40 13.51 -0.22
CA ASN A 6 -12.75 13.07 -1.58
C ASN A 6 -12.10 13.95 -2.65
N GLU A 7 -12.09 15.27 -2.46
CA GLU A 7 -11.38 16.19 -3.37
C GLU A 7 -9.88 15.92 -3.38
N TYR A 8 -9.30 15.58 -2.23
CA TYR A 8 -7.90 15.19 -2.11
C TYR A 8 -7.60 13.90 -2.88
N VAL A 9 -8.42 12.86 -2.71
CA VAL A 9 -8.29 11.58 -3.43
C VAL A 9 -8.38 11.78 -4.94
N GLU A 10 -9.35 12.57 -5.42
CA GLU A 10 -9.51 12.85 -6.85
C GLU A 10 -8.34 13.67 -7.42
N THR A 11 -7.82 14.62 -6.63
CA THR A 11 -6.64 15.41 -7.01
C THR A 11 -5.42 14.51 -7.14
N VAL A 12 -5.15 13.67 -6.14
CA VAL A 12 -4.04 12.70 -6.18
C VAL A 12 -4.21 11.76 -7.38
N LYS A 13 -5.39 11.19 -7.60
CA LYS A 13 -5.62 10.26 -8.72
C LYS A 13 -5.32 10.90 -10.08
N ARG A 14 -5.68 12.18 -10.24
CA ARG A 14 -5.48 12.93 -11.49
C ARG A 14 -4.03 13.30 -11.73
N GLU A 15 -3.32 13.74 -10.69
CA GLU A 15 -2.05 14.45 -10.82
C GLU A 15 -0.82 13.64 -10.40
N ILE A 16 -0.99 12.51 -9.70
CA ILE A 16 0.14 11.75 -9.15
C ILE A 16 1.17 11.31 -10.21
N LYS A 17 0.74 11.10 -11.46
CA LYS A 17 1.64 10.71 -12.55
C LYS A 17 2.70 11.76 -12.84
N ASP A 18 2.41 13.04 -12.61
CA ASP A 18 3.35 14.15 -12.82
C ASP A 18 4.48 14.16 -11.76
N TYR A 19 4.33 13.36 -10.70
CA TYR A 19 5.30 13.19 -9.62
C TYR A 19 6.08 11.87 -9.75
N LEU A 20 5.92 11.17 -10.87
CA LEU A 20 6.64 9.93 -11.16
C LEU A 20 7.70 10.17 -12.25
N PRO A 21 8.84 9.48 -12.20
CA PRO A 21 9.79 9.47 -13.30
C PRO A 21 9.18 8.90 -14.59
N GLU A 22 9.76 9.28 -15.73
CA GLU A 22 9.33 8.85 -17.08
C GLU A 22 9.24 7.31 -17.23
N GLU A 23 10.06 6.55 -16.51
CA GLU A 23 10.04 5.07 -16.52
C GLU A 23 8.71 4.47 -16.01
N TYR A 24 7.90 5.26 -15.30
CA TYR A 24 6.60 4.83 -14.76
C TYR A 24 5.42 5.54 -15.43
N LYS A 25 5.60 6.21 -16.57
CA LYS A 25 4.50 6.94 -17.24
C LYS A 25 3.32 6.07 -17.67
N ASP A 26 3.56 4.79 -17.89
CA ASP A 26 2.54 3.84 -18.36
C ASP A 26 1.73 3.23 -17.21
N VAL A 27 2.06 3.56 -15.95
CA VAL A 27 1.25 3.14 -14.81
C VAL A 27 -0.10 3.88 -14.78
N SER A 28 -1.11 3.16 -14.31
CA SER A 28 -2.48 3.64 -14.18
C SER A 28 -2.87 3.78 -12.70
N PRO A 29 -3.25 4.97 -12.23
CA PRO A 29 -3.74 5.18 -10.87
C PRO A 29 -5.10 4.50 -10.63
N GLU A 30 -5.15 3.64 -9.61
CA GLU A 30 -6.35 2.97 -9.12
C GLU A 30 -6.58 3.31 -7.65
N ILE A 31 -7.84 3.58 -7.30
CA ILE A 31 -8.26 3.81 -5.92
C ILE A 31 -8.99 2.57 -5.41
N ASN A 32 -8.55 2.06 -4.27
CA ASN A 32 -9.07 0.84 -3.67
C ASN A 32 -9.46 1.09 -2.21
N VAL A 33 -10.63 0.60 -1.79
CA VAL A 33 -11.03 0.63 -0.38
C VAL A 33 -10.66 -0.69 0.28
N VAL A 34 -9.82 -0.64 1.31
CA VAL A 34 -9.36 -1.80 2.07
C VAL A 34 -10.01 -1.78 3.44
N ARG A 35 -10.84 -2.79 3.71
CA ARG A 35 -11.38 -3.03 5.05
C ARG A 35 -10.42 -3.92 5.84
N LYS A 36 -9.78 -3.35 6.86
CA LYS A 36 -8.89 -4.09 7.77
C LYS A 36 -9.68 -5.02 8.68
N ASN A 37 -9.01 -6.07 9.17
CA ASN A 37 -9.58 -7.06 10.10
C ASN A 37 -10.06 -6.47 11.45
N ASN A 38 -9.66 -5.23 11.77
CA ASN A 38 -10.11 -4.47 12.93
C ASN A 38 -11.41 -3.67 12.67
N GLY A 39 -11.96 -3.72 11.46
CA GLY A 39 -13.15 -2.99 11.05
C GLY A 39 -12.90 -1.60 10.46
N GLU A 40 -11.64 -1.14 10.38
CA GLU A 40 -11.27 0.14 9.80
C GLU A 40 -11.25 0.08 8.27
N GLU A 41 -11.77 1.11 7.60
CA GLU A 41 -11.71 1.25 6.15
C GLU A 41 -10.66 2.30 5.76
N LEU A 42 -9.73 1.91 4.87
CA LEU A 42 -8.68 2.78 4.36
C LEU A 42 -8.77 2.88 2.85
N THR A 43 -8.58 4.09 2.33
CA THR A 43 -8.51 4.35 0.89
C THR A 43 -7.05 4.28 0.47
N GLY A 44 -6.74 3.35 -0.42
CA GLY A 44 -5.41 3.14 -0.98
C GLY A 44 -5.32 3.59 -2.43
N LEU A 45 -4.15 4.08 -2.81
CA LEU A 45 -3.70 4.33 -4.17
C LEU A 45 -2.79 3.18 -4.61
N THR A 46 -3.11 2.59 -5.76
CA THR A 46 -2.26 1.62 -6.45
C THR A 46 -1.90 2.18 -7.82
N LEU A 47 -0.64 2.12 -8.22
CA LEU A 47 -0.17 2.58 -9.53
C LEU A 47 0.11 1.35 -10.40
N ARG A 48 -0.94 0.83 -11.04
CA ARG A 48 -0.87 -0.45 -11.76
C ARG A 48 -0.03 -0.32 -13.02
N GLY A 49 1.05 -1.08 -13.08
CA GLY A 49 1.87 -1.28 -14.29
C GLY A 49 1.81 -2.74 -14.74
N GLU A 50 2.88 -3.22 -15.38
CA GLU A 50 2.99 -4.60 -15.88
C GLU A 50 3.20 -5.64 -14.77
N SER A 51 3.79 -5.23 -13.65
CA SER A 51 4.03 -6.13 -12.52
C SER A 51 2.72 -6.63 -11.91
N SER A 52 2.66 -7.94 -11.63
CA SER A 52 1.55 -8.58 -10.91
C SER A 52 1.43 -8.09 -9.47
N ILE A 53 2.53 -7.64 -8.87
CA ILE A 53 2.58 -7.07 -7.53
C ILE A 53 2.86 -5.58 -7.62
N CYS A 54 2.01 -4.80 -6.97
CA CYS A 54 2.13 -3.35 -6.86
C CYS A 54 1.91 -2.92 -5.42
N PRO A 55 2.71 -1.98 -4.87
CA PRO A 55 2.45 -1.41 -3.56
C PRO A 55 1.10 -0.66 -3.53
N ASN A 56 0.44 -0.70 -2.37
CA ASN A 56 -0.79 0.03 -2.10
C ASN A 56 -0.54 1.11 -1.04
N ILE A 57 -0.68 2.38 -1.40
CA ILE A 57 -0.33 3.54 -0.59
C ILE A 57 -1.61 4.13 0.04
N TYR A 58 -1.74 4.08 1.37
CA TYR A 58 -2.93 4.60 2.05
C TYR A 58 -2.98 6.14 2.07
N LEU A 59 -4.01 6.70 1.44
CA LEU A 59 -4.20 8.15 1.28
C LEU A 59 -4.65 8.85 2.56
N ASN A 60 -5.31 8.13 3.48
CA ASN A 60 -5.80 8.68 4.75
C ASN A 60 -4.66 9.34 5.56
N SER A 61 -3.49 8.69 5.64
CA SER A 61 -2.34 9.21 6.39
C SER A 61 -1.78 10.48 5.76
N PHE A 62 -1.73 10.55 4.43
CA PHE A 62 -1.25 11.75 3.72
C PHE A 62 -2.24 12.90 3.78
N TYR A 63 -3.53 12.58 3.76
CA TYR A 63 -4.56 13.59 3.99
C TYR A 63 -4.44 14.20 5.39
N ASN A 64 -4.17 13.39 6.43
CA ASN A 64 -3.92 13.93 7.77
C ASN A 64 -2.70 14.87 7.79
N LEU A 65 -1.60 14.51 7.13
CA LEU A 65 -0.44 15.41 6.99
C LEU A 65 -0.79 16.71 6.26
N HIS A 66 -1.66 16.63 5.24
CA HIS A 66 -2.16 17.81 4.55
C HIS A 66 -3.01 18.70 5.47
N GLN A 67 -3.89 18.12 6.28
CA GLN A 67 -4.67 18.84 7.29
C GLN A 67 -3.78 19.50 8.35
N GLU A 68 -2.61 18.92 8.64
CA GLU A 68 -1.59 19.47 9.53
C GLU A 68 -0.74 20.58 8.88
N GLY A 69 -0.97 20.90 7.59
CA GLY A 69 -0.36 22.02 6.89
C GLY A 69 0.63 21.64 5.78
N MET A 70 0.86 20.34 5.53
CA MET A 70 1.67 19.90 4.39
C MET A 70 0.95 20.23 3.07
N LYS A 71 1.70 20.68 2.07
CA LYS A 71 1.11 20.97 0.75
C LYS A 71 0.73 19.69 0.02
N VAL A 72 -0.29 19.73 -0.85
CA VAL A 72 -0.73 18.56 -1.62
C VAL A 72 0.40 18.06 -2.51
N GLU A 73 1.13 18.97 -3.13
CA GLU A 73 2.30 18.70 -3.98
C GLU A 73 3.42 17.98 -3.21
N GLU A 74 3.67 18.39 -1.96
CA GLU A 74 4.63 17.71 -1.08
C GLU A 74 4.18 16.30 -0.71
N THR A 75 2.87 16.11 -0.47
CA THR A 75 2.33 14.77 -0.23
C THR A 75 2.45 13.88 -1.45
N MET A 76 2.17 14.38 -2.66
CA MET A 76 2.28 13.62 -3.91
C MET A 76 3.74 13.29 -4.25
N SER A 77 4.67 14.22 -4.03
CA SER A 77 6.11 13.97 -4.18
C SER A 77 6.57 12.82 -3.27
N LYS A 78 6.17 12.81 -2.00
CA LYS A 78 6.45 11.71 -1.07
C LYS A 78 5.81 10.38 -1.49
N MET A 79 4.58 10.41 -2.00
CA MET A 79 3.93 9.21 -2.53
C MET A 79 4.72 8.63 -3.71
N GLY A 80 5.19 9.48 -4.63
CA GLY A 80 6.03 9.08 -5.75
C GLY A 80 7.38 8.48 -5.30
N GLU A 81 8.03 9.07 -4.31
CA GLU A 81 9.26 8.51 -3.71
C GLU A 81 9.03 7.13 -3.08
N ILE A 82 7.94 6.98 -2.32
CA ILE A 82 7.57 5.70 -1.70
C ILE A 82 7.28 4.68 -2.78
N PHE A 83 6.48 5.01 -3.79
CA PHE A 83 6.18 4.10 -4.89
C PHE A 83 7.45 3.57 -5.56
N GLN A 84 8.36 4.47 -5.94
CA GLN A 84 9.64 4.11 -6.56
C GLN A 84 10.49 3.22 -5.66
N ARG A 85 10.56 3.53 -4.36
CA ARG A 85 11.33 2.74 -3.39
C ARG A 85 10.73 1.35 -3.23
N GLU A 86 9.42 1.24 -3.07
CA GLU A 86 8.75 -0.03 -2.83
C GLU A 86 8.74 -0.90 -4.08
N ILE A 87 8.46 -0.35 -5.27
CA ILE A 87 8.46 -1.15 -6.50
C ILE A 87 9.85 -1.73 -6.83
N LYS A 88 10.94 -1.01 -6.52
CA LYS A 88 12.32 -1.49 -6.66
C LYS A 88 12.68 -2.60 -5.66
N ARG A 89 11.97 -2.66 -4.53
CA ARG A 89 12.13 -3.68 -3.49
C ARG A 89 11.19 -4.86 -3.66
N THR A 90 10.12 -4.70 -4.44
CA THR A 90 9.17 -5.76 -4.75
C THR A 90 9.93 -6.93 -5.38
N PRO A 91 9.98 -8.10 -4.73
CA PRO A 91 10.62 -9.27 -5.31
C PRO A 91 9.88 -9.66 -6.58
N GLN A 92 10.63 -10.14 -7.57
CA GLN A 92 10.00 -10.80 -8.71
C GLN A 92 9.30 -12.06 -8.19
N PHE A 93 7.98 -12.06 -8.31
CA PHE A 93 7.13 -13.08 -7.73
C PHE A 93 6.62 -13.98 -8.85
N ASN A 94 7.10 -15.21 -8.92
CA ASN A 94 6.55 -16.19 -9.86
C ASN A 94 5.38 -16.91 -9.19
N LEU A 95 4.18 -16.79 -9.77
CA LEU A 95 3.00 -17.48 -9.28
C LEU A 95 3.16 -19.02 -9.32
N GLU A 96 4.01 -19.53 -10.21
CA GLU A 96 4.32 -20.97 -10.29
C GLU A 96 4.96 -21.51 -9.01
N ASP A 97 5.74 -20.69 -8.31
CA ASP A 97 6.40 -21.08 -7.04
C ASP A 97 5.37 -21.36 -5.93
N PHE A 98 4.16 -20.81 -6.04
CA PHE A 98 3.08 -20.95 -5.06
C PHE A 98 2.05 -22.03 -5.41
N THR A 99 2.34 -22.87 -6.40
CA THR A 99 1.51 -24.06 -6.64
C THR A 99 1.58 -25.02 -5.46
N TYR A 100 0.49 -25.73 -5.17
CA TYR A 100 0.41 -26.66 -4.04
C TYR A 100 1.61 -27.63 -3.99
N ASN A 101 2.00 -28.17 -5.15
CA ASN A 101 3.12 -29.11 -5.25
C ASN A 101 4.47 -28.51 -4.82
N ASN A 102 4.67 -27.21 -5.03
CA ASN A 102 5.91 -26.50 -4.72
C ASN A 102 5.96 -26.04 -3.25
N ILE A 103 4.81 -25.76 -2.62
CA ILE A 103 4.76 -25.24 -1.25
C ILE A 103 4.38 -26.26 -0.18
N LYS A 104 3.85 -27.44 -0.55
CA LYS A 104 3.29 -28.43 0.40
C LYS A 104 4.25 -28.81 1.53
N ASP A 105 5.55 -28.90 1.25
CA ASP A 105 6.57 -29.33 2.21
C ASP A 105 7.00 -28.18 3.14
N ASN A 106 6.65 -26.94 2.80
CA ASN A 106 6.92 -25.72 3.58
C ASN A 106 5.64 -25.13 4.21
N LEU A 107 4.51 -25.85 4.13
CA LEU A 107 3.23 -25.39 4.68
C LEU A 107 3.13 -25.77 6.17
N TYR A 108 3.18 -24.77 7.04
CA TYR A 108 2.98 -24.94 8.48
C TYR A 108 1.67 -24.29 8.91
N TYR A 109 0.91 -24.96 9.79
CA TYR A 109 -0.30 -24.43 10.38
C TYR A 109 -0.05 -24.03 11.83
N MET A 110 -0.59 -22.88 12.24
CA MET A 110 -0.55 -22.42 13.64
C MET A 110 -1.97 -22.20 14.14
N VAL A 111 -2.31 -22.81 15.28
CA VAL A 111 -3.56 -22.52 15.98
C VAL A 111 -3.35 -21.31 16.88
N ILE A 112 -3.95 -20.19 16.48
CA ILE A 112 -3.93 -18.95 17.25
C ILE A 112 -5.24 -18.79 18.02
N ASN A 113 -5.14 -18.50 19.32
CA ASN A 113 -6.31 -18.21 20.15
C ASN A 113 -6.89 -16.84 19.76
N ALA A 114 -8.11 -16.85 19.21
CA ALA A 114 -8.80 -15.66 18.72
C ALA A 114 -9.04 -14.59 19.80
N GLU A 115 -9.26 -14.98 21.06
CA GLU A 115 -9.51 -14.04 22.16
C GLU A 115 -8.25 -13.24 22.54
N LYS A 116 -7.08 -13.90 22.53
CA LYS A 116 -5.79 -13.25 22.80
C LYS A 116 -5.29 -12.40 21.63
N MET A 117 -5.77 -12.64 20.41
CA MET A 117 -5.33 -11.91 19.21
C MET A 117 -5.80 -10.46 19.18
N LYS A 118 -6.97 -10.15 19.79
CA LYS A 118 -7.53 -8.78 19.83
C LYS A 118 -6.61 -7.76 20.51
N SER A 119 -5.83 -8.16 21.52
CA SER A 119 -4.87 -7.27 22.20
C SER A 119 -3.48 -7.28 21.55
N CYS A 120 -3.08 -8.40 20.94
CA CYS A 120 -1.75 -8.57 20.35
C CYS A 120 -1.58 -7.93 18.96
N CYS A 121 -2.66 -7.79 18.15
CA CYS A 121 -2.59 -7.23 16.80
C CYS A 121 -2.15 -5.76 16.72
N LYS A 122 -2.06 -5.01 17.83
CA LYS A 122 -1.37 -3.70 17.83
C LYS A 122 0.16 -3.81 17.72
N LYS A 123 0.73 -5.01 17.94
CA LYS A 123 2.18 -5.23 18.09
C LYS A 123 2.81 -6.08 16.99
N PHE A 124 2.01 -6.72 16.13
CA PHE A 124 2.47 -7.56 15.02
C PHE A 124 2.38 -6.83 13.66
N LEU A 125 2.78 -5.56 13.61
CA LEU A 125 3.38 -5.06 12.37
C LEU A 125 4.71 -5.80 12.23
N ILE A 126 4.80 -6.59 11.16
CA ILE A 126 5.91 -7.45 10.73
C ILE A 126 7.23 -6.96 11.32
N LYS A 127 7.76 -7.70 12.31
CA LYS A 127 9.18 -7.61 12.60
C LYS A 127 9.88 -8.28 11.41
N GLU A 128 10.49 -7.47 10.56
CA GLU A 128 11.56 -7.94 9.69
C GLU A 128 12.69 -8.46 10.61
N GLU A 129 12.67 -9.75 10.91
CA GLU A 129 13.87 -10.43 11.40
C GLU A 129 14.70 -10.81 10.17
N LYS A 130 15.78 -10.04 10.02
CA LYS A 130 16.93 -10.31 9.16
C LYS A 130 17.31 -11.79 9.21
N ILE A 131 17.41 -12.40 8.04
CA ILE A 131 18.38 -13.47 7.78
C ILE A 131 19.51 -12.83 6.99
#